data_AF-A0A532CCX1-F1
#
_entry.id   AF-A0A532CCX1-F1
#
_cell.length_a   1.000
_cell.length_b   1.000
_cell.length_c   1.000
_cell.angle_alpha   90.00
_cell.angle_beta   90.00
_cell.angle_gamma   90.00
#
_symmetry.space_group_name_H-M   'P 1'
#
loop_
_entity.id
_entity.type
_entity.pdbx_description
1 polymer ?
#
loop_
_entity_poly.entity_id
_entity_poly.type
_entity_poly.pdbx_seq_one_letter_code
_entity_poly.pdbx_strand_id
1 'polypeptide(L)'
;MTVARIENDEGKPGLNRRMLLRAAGLGALAGLTACATAVLPTGEGAGVSASAAGTLAGIRASAGLAPLLPDPQLERAALQQAGYMARGGRMNHTTG
;
A
#
# COMPACT_ATOMS: atom_id res chain seq x y z
N MET A 1 8.60 74.42 -17.02
CA MET A 1 7.76 73.23 -17.22
C MET A 1 8.54 72.22 -18.05
N THR A 2 9.08 71.18 -17.45
CA THR A 2 9.45 69.92 -18.14
C THR A 2 9.53 68.82 -17.08
N VAL A 3 8.53 67.95 -17.11
CA VAL A 3 8.33 66.80 -16.22
C VAL A 3 9.39 65.75 -16.51
N ALA A 4 10.14 65.30 -15.50
CA ALA A 4 10.93 64.08 -15.57
C ALA A 4 9.97 62.88 -15.53
N ARG A 5 9.87 62.16 -16.65
CA ARG A 5 9.12 60.91 -16.77
C ARG A 5 9.94 59.81 -16.07
N ILE A 6 9.50 59.40 -14.88
CA ILE A 6 10.01 58.21 -14.21
C ILE A 6 9.43 57.00 -14.96
N GLU A 7 10.24 56.37 -15.79
CA GLU A 7 9.94 55.04 -16.34
C GLU A 7 10.03 54.04 -15.17
N ASN A 8 8.87 53.70 -14.61
CA ASN A 8 8.73 52.52 -13.77
C ASN A 8 8.75 51.30 -14.70
N ASP A 9 9.92 50.68 -14.80
CA ASP A 9 10.08 49.35 -15.39
C ASP A 9 9.44 48.34 -14.42
N GLU A 10 8.19 48.00 -14.66
CA GLU A 10 7.49 46.94 -13.93
C GLU A 10 8.09 45.59 -14.34
N GLY A 11 9.19 45.24 -13.66
CA GLY A 11 9.74 43.90 -13.66
C GLY A 11 8.70 42.93 -13.12
N LYS A 12 7.87 42.37 -14.02
CA LYS A 12 7.04 41.21 -13.74
C LYS A 12 7.94 40.18 -13.06
N PRO A 13 7.64 39.73 -11.84
CA PRO A 13 8.46 38.73 -11.18
C PRO A 13 8.41 37.48 -12.05
N GLY A 14 9.49 37.25 -12.79
CA GLY A 14 9.63 36.11 -13.67
C GLY A 14 9.56 34.87 -12.80
N LEU A 15 8.37 34.26 -12.76
CA LEU A 15 8.08 33.04 -12.04
C LEU A 15 9.17 32.03 -12.41
N ASN A 16 10.06 31.78 -11.45
CA ASN A 16 11.35 31.18 -11.76
C ASN A 16 11.10 29.74 -12.23
N ARG A 17 11.32 29.47 -13.52
CA ARG A 17 10.98 28.19 -14.16
C ARG A 17 11.57 27.00 -13.40
N ARG A 18 12.73 27.18 -12.78
CA ARG A 18 13.36 26.19 -11.90
C ARG A 18 12.55 25.90 -10.63
N MET A 19 11.96 26.92 -10.02
CA MET A 19 11.12 26.79 -8.83
C MET A 19 9.82 26.07 -9.16
N LEU A 20 9.22 26.36 -10.32
CA LEU A 20 8.06 25.63 -10.84
C LEU A 20 8.37 24.15 -11.08
N LEU A 21 9.48 23.84 -11.75
CA LEU A 21 9.88 22.45 -12.02
C LEU A 21 10.16 21.67 -10.73
N ARG A 22 10.76 22.32 -9.73
CA ARG A 22 10.96 21.72 -8.41
C ARG A 22 9.64 21.45 -7.70
N ALA A 23 8.72 22.42 -7.67
CA ALA A 23 7.40 22.25 -7.07
C ALA A 23 6.60 21.13 -7.75
N ALA A 24 6.62 21.06 -9.08
CA ALA A 24 5.99 20.00 -9.84
C ALA A 24 6.62 18.63 -9.54
N GLY A 25 7.96 18.54 -9.47
CA GLY A 25 8.66 17.31 -9.11
C GLY A 25 8.34 16.81 -7.71
N LEU A 26 8.34 17.71 -6.71
CA LEU A 26 7.94 17.39 -5.34
C LEU A 26 6.47 16.97 -5.24
N GLY A 27 5.58 17.63 -5.98
CA GLY A 27 4.17 17.24 -6.06
C GLY A 27 3.97 15.86 -6.68
N ALA A 28 4.73 15.53 -7.74
CA ALA A 28 4.68 14.22 -8.37
C ALA A 28 5.19 13.10 -7.44
N LEU A 29 6.28 13.33 -6.68
CA LEU A 29 6.76 12.37 -5.68
C LEU A 29 5.77 12.18 -4.53
N ALA A 30 5.07 13.23 -4.10
CA ALA A 30 4.02 13.12 -3.09
C ALA A 30 2.80 12.32 -3.58
N GLY A 31 2.50 12.34 -4.88
CA GLY A 31 1.44 11.50 -5.47
C GLY A 31 1.81 10.00 -5.51
N LEU A 32 3.09 9.66 -5.63
CA LEU A 32 3.56 8.27 -5.68
C LEU A 32 3.48 7.57 -4.32
N THR A 33 3.59 8.29 -3.20
CA THR A 33 3.46 7.67 -1.86
C THR A 33 2.04 7.21 -1.55
N ALA A 34 1.02 7.72 -2.25
CA ALA A 34 -0.35 7.22 -2.16
C ALA A 34 -0.54 5.83 -2.79
N CYS A 35 0.40 5.37 -3.62
CA CYS A 35 0.41 4.01 -4.16
C CYS A 35 1.14 3.02 -3.25
N ALA A 36 1.63 3.44 -2.08
CA ALA A 36 2.18 2.51 -1.11
C ALA A 36 1.09 1.49 -0.75
N THR A 37 1.40 0.21 -0.98
CA THR A 37 0.58 -0.93 -0.60
C THR A 37 0.13 -0.76 0.85
N ALA A 38 -1.10 -0.28 1.05
CA ALA A 38 -1.65 -0.11 2.38
C ALA A 38 -1.59 -1.48 3.05
N VAL A 39 -0.78 -1.60 4.11
CA VAL A 39 -0.82 -2.77 4.99
C VAL A 39 -2.22 -2.73 5.59
N LEU A 40 -3.10 -3.56 5.05
CA LEU A 40 -4.45 -3.66 5.59
C LEU A 40 -4.34 -4.14 7.03
N PRO A 41 -5.13 -3.55 7.94
CA PRO A 41 -5.33 -4.15 9.24
C PRO A 41 -5.68 -5.62 9.03
N THR A 42 -5.10 -6.51 9.84
CA THR A 42 -5.56 -7.90 9.91
C THR A 42 -7.04 -7.87 10.27
N GLY A 43 -7.92 -8.10 9.27
CA GLY A 43 -9.36 -8.11 9.46
C GLY A 43 -9.82 -9.31 10.30
N GLU A 44 -11.13 -9.40 10.60
CA GLU A 44 -11.78 -10.57 11.21
C GLU A 44 -11.23 -11.88 10.61
N GLY A 45 -10.36 -12.57 11.34
CA GLY A 45 -9.62 -13.73 10.81
C GLY A 45 -8.40 -14.15 11.62
N ALA A 46 -7.83 -13.24 12.42
CA ALA A 46 -6.72 -13.57 13.31
C ALA A 46 -7.10 -14.73 14.26
N GLY A 47 -6.29 -15.81 14.28
CA GLY A 47 -6.54 -16.98 15.11
C GLY A 47 -7.48 -18.02 14.49
N VAL A 48 -8.10 -17.77 13.33
CA VAL A 48 -8.95 -18.76 12.64
C VAL A 48 -8.15 -20.01 12.26
N SER A 49 -6.86 -19.86 11.98
CA SER A 49 -5.94 -20.98 11.73
C SER A 49 -5.93 -21.98 12.89
N ALA A 50 -5.98 -21.51 14.14
CA ALA A 50 -6.02 -22.37 15.32
C ALA A 50 -7.35 -23.14 15.42
N SER A 51 -8.48 -22.52 15.07
CA SER A 51 -9.79 -23.17 15.09
C SER A 51 -9.89 -24.33 14.09
N ALA A 52 -9.17 -24.26 12.97
CA ALA A 52 -9.15 -25.30 11.94
C ALA A 52 -8.09 -26.40 12.20
N ALA A 53 -7.18 -26.21 13.16
CA ALA A 53 -6.03 -27.10 13.37
C ALA A 53 -6.44 -28.54 13.68
N GLY A 54 -7.47 -28.74 14.51
CA GLY A 54 -7.98 -30.08 14.85
C GLY A 54 -8.54 -30.82 13.63
N THR A 55 -9.34 -30.13 12.82
CA THR A 55 -9.89 -30.68 11.56
C THR A 55 -8.78 -31.07 10.59
N LEU A 56 -7.80 -30.19 10.38
CA LEU A 56 -6.63 -30.46 9.52
C LEU A 56 -5.79 -31.63 10.02
N ALA A 57 -5.57 -31.72 11.34
CA ALA A 57 -4.86 -32.84 11.94
C ALA A 57 -5.59 -34.17 11.70
N GLY A 58 -6.93 -34.19 11.85
CA GLY A 58 -7.75 -35.38 11.56
C GLY A 58 -7.66 -35.83 10.09
N ILE A 59 -7.77 -34.89 9.14
CA ILE A 59 -7.61 -35.17 7.70
C ILE A 59 -6.22 -35.76 7.41
N ARG A 60 -5.17 -35.17 7.98
CA ARG A 60 -3.79 -35.65 7.78
C ARG A 60 -3.56 -37.03 8.40
N ALA A 61 -4.10 -37.26 9.60
CA ALA A 61 -4.03 -38.56 10.26
C ALA A 61 -4.74 -39.64 9.43
N SER A 62 -5.86 -39.33 8.77
CA SER A 62 -6.55 -40.27 7.87
C SER A 62 -5.68 -40.69 6.67
N ALA A 63 -4.69 -39.87 6.32
CA ALA A 63 -3.69 -40.14 5.29
C ALA A 63 -2.34 -40.65 5.86
N GLY A 64 -2.26 -40.97 7.16
CA GLY A 64 -1.02 -41.43 7.81
C GLY A 64 0.04 -40.33 8.02
N LEU A 65 -0.34 -39.07 7.90
CA LEU A 65 0.56 -37.92 8.01
C LEU A 65 0.51 -37.30 9.41
N ALA A 66 1.67 -36.86 9.92
CA ALA A 66 1.75 -36.12 11.18
C ALA A 66 1.04 -34.75 11.09
N PRO A 67 0.52 -34.20 12.20
CA PRO A 67 -0.07 -32.86 12.23
C PRO A 67 0.89 -31.77 11.74
N LEU A 68 0.35 -30.67 11.21
CA LEU A 68 1.14 -29.49 10.86
C LEU A 68 1.43 -28.66 12.11
N LEU A 69 2.58 -27.99 12.14
CA LEU A 69 2.95 -27.06 13.20
C LEU A 69 2.44 -25.65 12.82
N PRO A 70 1.80 -24.91 13.75
CA PRO A 70 1.41 -23.53 13.49
C PRO A 70 2.63 -22.64 13.28
N ASP A 71 2.53 -21.72 12.31
CA ASP A 71 3.55 -20.72 12.01
C ASP A 71 2.92 -19.31 11.95
N PRO A 72 3.32 -18.39 12.84
CA PRO A 72 2.71 -17.06 12.94
C PRO A 72 3.09 -16.13 11.78
N GLN A 73 4.17 -16.39 11.03
CA GLN A 73 4.49 -15.64 9.82
C GLN A 73 3.61 -16.08 8.66
N LEU A 74 3.39 -17.40 8.50
CA LEU A 74 2.48 -17.93 7.49
C LEU A 74 1.03 -17.48 7.73
N GLU A 75 0.59 -17.42 8.99
CA GLU A 75 -0.75 -16.91 9.33
C GLU A 75 -0.90 -15.43 8.94
N ARG A 76 0.10 -14.60 9.22
CA ARG A 76 0.09 -13.18 8.81
C ARG A 76 0.03 -13.01 7.29
N ALA A 77 0.82 -13.79 6.55
CA ALA A 77 0.79 -13.76 5.08
C ALA A 77 -0.57 -14.21 4.54
N ALA A 78 -1.15 -15.27 5.10
CA ALA A 78 -2.47 -15.77 4.71
C ALA A 78 -3.57 -14.72 4.97
N LEU A 79 -3.55 -14.05 6.12
CA LEU A 79 -4.51 -12.99 6.44
C LEU A 79 -4.40 -11.79 5.51
N GLN A 80 -3.17 -11.37 5.20
CA GLN A 80 -2.95 -10.32 4.22
C GLN A 80 -3.59 -10.70 2.88
N GLN A 81 -3.24 -11.89 2.35
CA GLN A 81 -3.77 -12.36 1.07
C GLN A 81 -5.29 -12.51 1.06
N ALA A 82 -5.90 -13.01 2.14
CA ALA A 82 -7.34 -13.05 2.31
C ALA A 82 -7.96 -11.65 2.23
N GLY A 83 -7.34 -10.65 2.87
CA GLY A 83 -7.74 -9.25 2.76
C GLY A 83 -7.63 -8.69 1.34
N TYR A 84 -6.56 -9.04 0.60
CA TYR A 84 -6.43 -8.71 -0.84
C TYR A 84 -7.56 -9.32 -1.68
N MET A 85 -7.92 -10.58 -1.42
CA MET A 85 -8.99 -11.27 -2.14
C MET A 85 -10.38 -10.70 -1.82
N ALA A 86 -10.66 -10.46 -0.54
CA ALA A 86 -11.93 -9.93 -0.08
C ALA A 86 -12.23 -8.55 -0.69
N ARG A 87 -11.26 -7.63 -0.66
CA ARG A 87 -11.45 -6.31 -1.26
C ARG A 87 -11.52 -6.34 -2.79
N GLY A 88 -10.80 -7.28 -3.42
CA GLY A 88 -10.78 -7.42 -4.86
C GLY A 88 -12.04 -8.07 -5.42
N GLY A 89 -12.89 -8.65 -4.56
CA GLY A 89 -14.06 -9.43 -4.97
C GLY A 89 -13.71 -10.66 -5.80
N ARG A 90 -12.42 -11.06 -5.82
CA ARG A 90 -11.90 -12.16 -6.63
C ARG A 90 -10.96 -13.01 -5.79
N MET A 91 -11.22 -14.31 -5.80
CA MET A 91 -10.30 -15.31 -5.26
C MET A 91 -9.27 -15.68 -6.34
N ASN A 92 -8.29 -14.81 -6.54
CA ASN A 92 -7.15 -15.09 -7.43
C ASN A 92 -5.91 -15.40 -6.61
N HIS A 93 -5.40 -16.62 -6.73
CA HIS A 93 -4.21 -17.07 -6.01
C HIS A 93 -2.96 -16.75 -6.83
N THR A 94 -2.38 -15.56 -6.65
CA THR A 94 -1.01 -15.28 -7.12
C THR A 94 -0.05 -15.57 -5.98
N THR A 95 0.38 -16.82 -5.86
CA THR A 95 1.62 -17.17 -5.15
C THR A 95 2.76 -16.98 -6.15
N GLY A 96 3.25 -15.74 -6.26
CA GLY A 96 4.35 -15.33 -7.14
C GLY A 96 4.93 -14.02 -6.68
#